data_AF-A0A1F2ZKK7-F1
#
_entry.id   AF-A0A1F2ZKK7-F1
#
_cell.length_a   1.000
_cell.length_b   1.000
_cell.length_c   1.000
_cell.angle_alpha   90.00
_cell.angle_beta   90.00
_cell.angle_gamma   90.00
#
_symmetry.space_group_name_H-M   'P 1'
#
loop_
_entity.id
_entity.type
_entity.pdbx_description
1 polymer ?
#
loop_
_entity_poly.entity_id
_entity_poly.type
_entity_poly.pdbx_seq_one_letter_code
_entity_poly.pdbx_strand_id
1 'polypeptide(L)'
;MNFFQRLSDNSQGIFYNIICCFFASILIAIARHLSAEFHVFFIVMLRNFFALVFFLPQIVRDHNKVFKTQKINLHIWRAINGLLSMFVWFYAISILPLSEAVAISFIAPILTTLAAMIFLKEKVKSHIWIAVFVGFMGILIVLRPGFKDLNIAHLAVIFSTSLWVITNLFVKVMARTERPQTIVAYMSLVMFIISIPFALPYMKPINFENFCYFAALGLVSNLTHIFMSRSFAKVDLSLVQPFDFTRLIFTTIIAYFTFGEIIDFWVVIGSMVILSGAIIVIPKRNARLLQTGNINS
;
A
#
# COMPACT_ATOMS: atom_id res chain seq x y z
N MET A 1 21.28 21.42 5.06
CA MET A 1 21.15 20.01 4.62
C MET A 1 20.27 19.30 5.64
N ASN A 2 19.03 18.93 5.26
CA ASN A 2 18.02 18.43 6.20
C ASN A 2 18.49 17.13 6.88
N PHE A 3 18.28 16.98 8.19
CA PHE A 3 18.66 15.79 8.99
C PHE A 3 18.28 14.46 8.30
N PHE A 4 17.12 14.43 7.64
CA PHE A 4 16.61 13.28 6.89
C PHE A 4 17.54 12.82 5.73
N GLN A 5 18.21 13.77 5.06
CA GLN A 5 19.14 13.46 3.96
C GLN A 5 20.44 12.81 4.44
N ARG A 6 20.73 12.85 5.75
CA ARG A 6 21.89 12.17 6.35
C ARG A 6 21.62 10.70 6.72
N LEU A 7 20.36 10.26 6.65
CA LEU A 7 20.00 8.87 6.90
C LEU A 7 20.36 7.98 5.71
N SER A 8 20.66 6.70 5.99
CA SER A 8 20.85 5.69 4.94
C SER A 8 19.62 5.54 4.04
N ASP A 9 19.82 5.16 2.78
CA ASP A 9 18.70 4.90 1.85
C ASP A 9 17.72 3.85 2.42
N ASN A 10 18.24 2.84 3.12
CA ASN A 10 17.45 1.85 3.86
C ASN A 10 16.48 2.50 4.86
N SER A 11 17.00 3.38 5.71
CA SER A 11 16.18 4.08 6.70
C SER A 11 15.16 5.02 6.05
N GLN A 12 15.54 5.73 4.98
CA GLN A 12 14.62 6.62 4.26
C GLN A 12 13.48 5.83 3.59
N GLY A 13 13.81 4.70 2.95
CA GLY A 13 12.82 3.83 2.31
C GLY A 13 11.83 3.24 3.32
N ILE A 14 12.32 2.69 4.44
CA ILE A 14 11.48 2.19 5.53
C ILE A 14 10.56 3.30 6.05
N PHE A 15 11.08 4.50 6.28
CA PHE A 15 10.28 5.63 6.76
C PHE A 15 9.18 6.02 5.78
N TYR A 16 9.49 6.12 4.48
CA TYR A 16 8.47 6.35 3.46
C TYR A 16 7.44 5.22 3.41
N ASN A 17 7.85 3.97 3.66
CA ASN A 17 6.94 2.84 3.69
C ASN A 17 5.96 2.91 4.87
N ILE A 18 6.43 3.28 6.07
CA ILE A 18 5.58 3.45 7.24
C ILE A 18 4.58 4.60 7.02
N ILE A 19 5.02 5.71 6.43
CA ILE A 19 4.11 6.81 6.03
C ILE A 19 3.08 6.32 4.99
N CYS A 20 3.52 5.53 4.01
CA CYS A 20 2.62 4.89 3.05
C CYS A 20 1.56 4.04 3.76
N CYS A 21 1.95 3.22 4.73
CA CYS A 21 1.03 2.40 5.52
C CYS A 21 0.01 3.25 6.28
N PHE A 22 0.46 4.35 6.91
CA PHE A 22 -0.42 5.29 7.61
C PHE A 22 -1.47 5.92 6.68
N PHE A 23 -1.05 6.49 5.55
CA PHE A 23 -1.99 7.04 4.57
C PHE A 23 -2.89 5.97 3.94
N ALA A 24 -2.38 4.76 3.72
CA ALA A 24 -3.19 3.64 3.24
C ALA A 24 -4.30 3.28 4.25
N SER A 25 -4.03 3.36 5.55
CA SER A 25 -5.05 3.12 6.58
C SER A 25 -6.12 4.22 6.61
N ILE A 26 -5.74 5.49 6.42
CA ILE A 26 -6.71 6.60 6.25
C ILE A 26 -7.55 6.39 4.97
N LEU A 27 -6.90 5.99 3.87
CA LEU A 27 -7.59 5.68 2.61
C LEU A 27 -8.68 4.62 2.82
N ILE A 28 -8.35 3.54 3.53
CA ILE A 28 -9.28 2.44 3.85
C ILE A 28 -10.45 2.96 4.69
N ALA A 29 -10.19 3.78 5.71
CA ALA A 29 -11.26 4.33 6.55
C ALA A 29 -12.24 5.22 5.76
N ILE A 30 -11.72 6.13 4.92
CA ILE A 30 -12.58 6.99 4.07
C ILE A 30 -13.36 6.14 3.07
N ALA A 31 -12.71 5.16 2.42
CA ALA A 31 -13.38 4.27 1.48
C ALA A 31 -14.48 3.44 2.15
N ARG A 32 -14.25 2.95 3.38
CA ARG A 32 -15.26 2.23 4.16
C ARG A 32 -16.45 3.12 4.50
N HIS A 33 -16.21 4.36 4.93
CA HIS A 33 -17.29 5.32 5.20
C HIS A 33 -18.15 5.55 3.95
N LEU A 34 -17.52 5.84 2.81
CA LEU A 34 -18.22 6.06 1.54
C LEU A 34 -18.94 4.80 1.01
N SER A 35 -18.42 3.60 1.33
CA SER A 35 -19.03 2.33 0.89
C SER A 35 -20.39 2.03 1.52
N ALA A 36 -20.77 2.77 2.58
CA ALA A 36 -22.10 2.67 3.17
C ALA A 36 -23.19 3.22 2.23
N GLU A 37 -22.86 4.20 1.37
CA GLU A 37 -23.84 4.89 0.52
C GLU A 37 -23.58 4.77 -0.98
N PHE A 38 -22.33 4.52 -1.38
CA PHE A 38 -21.92 4.54 -2.78
C PHE A 38 -21.42 3.17 -3.24
N HIS A 39 -21.81 2.81 -4.45
CA HIS A 39 -21.28 1.62 -5.09
C HIS A 39 -19.78 1.76 -5.35
N VAL A 40 -19.08 0.65 -5.25
CA VAL A 40 -17.63 0.63 -5.26
C VAL A 40 -17.01 1.13 -6.56
N PHE A 41 -17.61 0.82 -7.71
CA PHE A 41 -17.13 1.33 -9.00
C PHE A 41 -17.20 2.85 -9.07
N PHE A 42 -18.23 3.46 -8.48
CA PHE A 42 -18.35 4.91 -8.40
C PHE A 42 -17.29 5.52 -7.47
N ILE A 43 -17.02 4.87 -6.32
CA ILE A 43 -15.95 5.28 -5.41
C ILE A 43 -14.58 5.23 -6.09
N VAL A 44 -14.29 4.15 -6.84
CA VAL A 44 -13.02 4.00 -7.57
C VAL A 44 -12.87 5.09 -8.63
N MET A 45 -13.93 5.38 -9.39
CA MET A 45 -13.89 6.43 -10.40
C MET A 45 -13.62 7.80 -9.76
N LEU A 46 -14.38 8.17 -8.72
CA LEU A 46 -14.21 9.47 -8.06
C LEU A 46 -12.87 9.61 -7.35
N ARG A 47 -12.37 8.55 -6.70
CA ARG A 47 -11.02 8.52 -6.13
C ARG A 47 -9.98 8.91 -7.17
N ASN A 48 -10.03 8.30 -8.36
CA ASN A 48 -9.06 8.56 -9.42
C ASN A 48 -9.27 9.93 -10.09
N PHE A 49 -10.52 10.38 -10.21
CA PHE A 49 -10.85 11.74 -10.65
C PHE A 49 -10.22 12.79 -9.73
N PHE A 50 -10.51 12.74 -8.42
CA PHE A 50 -9.95 13.71 -7.48
C PHE A 50 -8.42 13.59 -7.38
N ALA A 51 -7.87 12.37 -7.45
CA ALA A 51 -6.43 12.17 -7.53
C ALA A 51 -5.80 12.93 -8.73
N LEU A 52 -6.45 12.94 -9.89
CA LEU A 52 -6.03 13.75 -11.04
C LEU A 52 -6.20 15.25 -10.82
N VAL A 53 -7.32 15.65 -10.21
CA VAL A 53 -7.58 17.06 -9.88
C VAL A 53 -6.43 17.65 -9.05
N PHE A 54 -5.90 16.90 -8.08
CA PHE A 54 -4.72 17.35 -7.30
C PHE A 54 -3.43 17.46 -8.10
N PHE A 55 -3.32 16.80 -9.26
CA PHE A 55 -2.19 16.99 -10.17
C PHE A 55 -2.41 18.16 -11.15
N LEU A 56 -3.64 18.68 -11.32
CA LEU A 56 -3.93 19.75 -12.28
C LEU A 56 -3.02 20.98 -12.14
N PRO A 57 -2.74 21.53 -10.94
CA PRO A 57 -1.85 22.69 -10.83
C PRO A 57 -0.43 22.43 -11.39
N GLN A 58 0.06 21.20 -11.24
CA GLN A 58 1.37 20.79 -11.75
C GLN A 58 1.34 20.54 -13.25
N ILE A 59 0.24 19.96 -13.75
CA ILE A 59 0.01 19.71 -15.18
C ILE A 59 -0.11 21.04 -15.94
N VAL A 60 -0.87 22.01 -15.42
CA VAL A 60 -1.05 23.34 -16.03
C VAL A 60 0.28 24.10 -16.06
N ARG A 61 1.10 23.98 -15.01
CA ARG A 61 2.41 24.65 -14.97
C ARG A 61 3.44 24.03 -15.92
N ASP A 62 3.49 22.69 -16.00
CA ASP A 62 4.45 21.98 -16.84
C ASP A 62 4.00 20.53 -17.09
N HIS A 63 3.10 20.34 -18.07
CA HIS A 63 2.56 19.03 -18.42
C HIS A 63 3.66 18.05 -18.85
N ASN A 64 4.68 18.55 -19.55
CA ASN A 64 5.82 17.77 -20.01
C ASN A 64 6.55 17.19 -18.81
N LYS A 65 6.75 17.96 -17.74
CA LYS A 65 7.43 17.48 -16.54
C LYS A 65 6.63 16.43 -15.76
N VAL A 66 5.31 16.47 -15.81
CA VAL A 66 4.43 15.50 -15.13
C VAL A 66 4.32 14.19 -15.91
N PHE A 67 4.15 14.26 -17.23
CA PHE A 67 3.89 13.10 -18.08
C PHE A 67 5.10 12.63 -18.92
N LYS A 68 6.29 13.21 -18.76
CA LYS A 68 7.49 12.71 -19.43
C LYS A 68 7.87 11.32 -18.91
N THR A 69 7.63 10.32 -19.73
CA THR A 69 8.01 8.93 -19.51
C THR A 69 8.50 8.29 -20.81
N GLN A 70 9.40 7.31 -20.69
CA GLN A 70 9.76 6.41 -21.80
C GLN A 70 9.13 5.01 -21.62
N LYS A 71 8.32 4.82 -20.58
CA LYS A 71 7.83 3.52 -20.10
C LYS A 71 6.30 3.46 -20.08
N ILE A 72 5.65 4.09 -21.05
CA ILE A 72 4.17 4.20 -21.10
C ILE A 72 3.47 2.84 -20.95
N ASN A 73 4.02 1.79 -21.57
CA ASN A 73 3.47 0.42 -21.46
C ASN A 73 3.44 -0.07 -20.01
N LEU A 74 4.46 0.22 -19.20
CA LEU A 74 4.49 -0.16 -17.78
C LEU A 74 3.45 0.61 -16.97
N HIS A 75 3.20 1.88 -17.30
CA HIS A 75 2.14 2.66 -16.65
C HIS A 75 0.76 2.09 -16.94
N ILE A 76 0.48 1.77 -18.21
CA ILE A 76 -0.80 1.17 -18.63
C ILE A 76 -1.00 -0.19 -17.98
N TRP A 77 -0.02 -1.10 -18.09
CA TRP A 77 -0.12 -2.43 -17.50
C TRP A 77 -0.24 -2.39 -15.98
N ARG A 78 0.49 -1.50 -15.31
CA ARG A 78 0.31 -1.29 -13.86
C ARG A 78 -1.12 -0.87 -13.53
N ALA A 79 -1.69 0.08 -14.27
CA ALA A 79 -3.03 0.59 -14.01
C ALA A 79 -4.10 -0.49 -14.26
N ILE A 80 -3.99 -1.23 -15.36
CA ILE A 80 -4.90 -2.35 -15.68
C ILE A 80 -4.82 -3.43 -14.60
N ASN A 81 -3.61 -3.89 -14.25
CA ASN A 81 -3.43 -4.92 -13.22
C ASN A 81 -3.95 -4.46 -11.85
N GLY A 82 -3.68 -3.20 -11.47
CA GLY A 82 -4.17 -2.65 -10.22
C GLY A 82 -5.69 -2.52 -10.17
N LEU A 83 -6.33 -2.13 -11.27
CA LEU A 83 -7.78 -2.03 -11.35
C LEU A 83 -8.45 -3.40 -11.36
N LEU A 84 -7.89 -4.36 -12.11
CA LEU A 84 -8.37 -5.75 -12.13
C LEU A 84 -8.22 -6.40 -10.75
N SER A 85 -7.08 -6.20 -10.08
CA SER A 85 -6.86 -6.61 -8.69
C SER A 85 -7.98 -6.08 -7.79
N MET A 86 -8.28 -4.79 -7.89
CA MET A 86 -9.31 -4.14 -7.10
C MET A 86 -10.71 -4.69 -7.39
N PHE A 87 -11.08 -4.92 -8.66
CA PHE A 87 -12.38 -5.49 -9.03
C PHE A 87 -12.56 -6.92 -8.55
N VAL A 88 -11.54 -7.77 -8.73
CA VAL A 88 -11.57 -9.15 -8.24
C VAL A 88 -11.64 -9.18 -6.70
N TRP A 89 -10.92 -8.28 -6.02
CA TRP A 89 -11.00 -8.18 -4.57
C TRP A 89 -12.40 -7.75 -4.10
N PHE A 90 -13.05 -6.82 -4.79
CA PHE A 90 -14.43 -6.44 -4.47
C PHE A 90 -15.45 -7.56 -4.70
N TYR A 91 -15.25 -8.35 -5.74
CA TYR A 91 -16.02 -9.57 -5.93
C TYR A 91 -15.78 -10.57 -4.79
N ALA A 92 -14.55 -10.70 -4.29
CA ALA A 92 -14.28 -11.62 -3.19
C ALA A 92 -14.95 -11.18 -1.88
N ILE A 93 -14.91 -9.89 -1.52
CA ILE A 93 -15.53 -9.39 -0.28
C ILE A 93 -17.06 -9.31 -0.34
N SER A 94 -17.68 -9.44 -1.53
CA SER A 94 -19.14 -9.55 -1.61
C SER A 94 -19.63 -10.94 -1.22
N ILE A 95 -18.73 -11.94 -1.19
CA ILE A 95 -19.01 -13.34 -0.83
C ILE A 95 -18.39 -13.69 0.52
N LEU A 96 -17.17 -13.24 0.78
CA LEU A 96 -16.44 -13.52 2.02
C LEU A 96 -16.64 -12.42 3.07
N PRO A 97 -16.63 -12.78 4.36
CA PRO A 97 -16.43 -11.80 5.43
C PRO A 97 -15.19 -10.94 5.17
N LEU A 98 -15.32 -9.62 5.39
CA LEU A 98 -14.23 -8.68 5.14
C LEU A 98 -12.96 -9.03 5.94
N SER A 99 -13.10 -9.45 7.20
CA SER A 99 -11.97 -9.85 8.06
C SER A 99 -11.18 -11.04 7.47
N GLU A 100 -11.89 -12.01 6.90
CA GLU A 100 -11.32 -13.20 6.26
C GLU A 100 -10.58 -12.83 4.97
N ALA A 101 -11.21 -12.04 4.10
CA ALA A 101 -10.57 -11.56 2.89
C ALA A 101 -9.33 -10.70 3.18
N VAL A 102 -9.40 -9.80 4.17
CA VAL A 102 -8.26 -8.98 4.59
C VAL A 102 -7.12 -9.86 5.14
N ALA A 103 -7.43 -10.88 5.94
CA ALA A 103 -6.42 -11.80 6.48
C ALA A 103 -5.67 -12.54 5.37
N ILE A 104 -6.40 -13.06 4.37
CA ILE A 104 -5.79 -13.73 3.20
C ILE A 104 -4.95 -12.73 2.38
N SER A 105 -5.41 -11.48 2.20
CA SER A 105 -4.66 -10.44 1.49
C SER A 105 -3.33 -10.08 2.16
N PHE A 106 -3.14 -10.35 3.46
CA PHE A 106 -1.86 -10.20 4.14
C PHE A 106 -0.84 -11.29 3.82
N ILE A 107 -1.14 -12.20 2.88
CA ILE A 107 -0.13 -13.00 2.18
C ILE A 107 0.65 -12.13 1.17
N ALA A 108 0.16 -10.93 0.80
CA ALA A 108 0.84 -10.01 -0.13
C ALA A 108 2.32 -9.75 0.20
N PRO A 109 2.75 -9.53 1.47
CA PRO A 109 4.15 -9.31 1.78
C PRO A 109 5.03 -10.53 1.55
N ILE A 110 4.49 -11.74 1.77
CA ILE A 110 5.17 -13.01 1.47
C ILE A 110 5.33 -13.17 -0.04
N LEU A 111 4.23 -13.01 -0.81
CA LEU A 111 4.26 -13.11 -2.27
C LEU A 111 5.14 -12.04 -2.89
N THR A 112 5.14 -10.82 -2.35
CA THR A 112 5.97 -9.73 -2.84
C THR A 112 7.45 -10.00 -2.56
N THR A 113 7.80 -10.58 -1.41
CA THR A 113 9.17 -11.03 -1.11
C THR A 113 9.64 -12.09 -2.10
N LEU A 114 8.79 -13.10 -2.39
CA LEU A 114 9.07 -14.13 -3.39
C LEU A 114 9.21 -13.54 -4.80
N ALA A 115 8.27 -12.69 -5.20
CA ALA A 115 8.25 -12.08 -6.51
C ALA A 115 9.47 -11.16 -6.72
N ALA A 116 9.90 -10.44 -5.68
CA ALA A 116 11.12 -9.64 -5.73
C ALA A 116 12.37 -10.52 -5.91
N MET A 117 12.43 -11.67 -5.23
CA MET A 117 13.52 -12.64 -5.40
C MET A 117 13.57 -13.20 -6.83
N ILE A 118 12.42 -13.59 -7.38
CA ILE A 118 12.33 -14.26 -8.70
C ILE A 118 12.52 -13.25 -9.85
N PHE A 119 11.73 -12.17 -9.85
CA PHE A 119 11.66 -11.23 -10.98
C PHE A 119 12.68 -10.09 -10.91
N LEU A 120 13.02 -9.63 -9.70
CA LEU A 120 13.98 -8.54 -9.50
C LEU A 120 15.38 -9.05 -9.12
N LYS A 121 15.52 -10.36 -8.90
CA LYS A 121 16.77 -11.02 -8.48
C LYS A 121 17.32 -10.44 -7.17
N GLU A 122 16.43 -9.97 -6.28
CA GLU A 122 16.82 -9.47 -4.96
C GLU A 122 17.36 -10.61 -4.08
N LYS A 123 18.48 -10.37 -3.40
CA LYS A 123 19.05 -11.33 -2.44
C LYS A 123 18.41 -11.12 -1.06
N VAL A 124 17.34 -11.88 -0.81
CA VAL A 124 16.60 -11.79 0.46
C VAL A 124 17.37 -12.49 1.58
N LYS A 125 17.73 -11.74 2.61
CA LYS A 125 18.42 -12.27 3.80
C LYS A 125 17.46 -13.05 4.69
N SER A 126 17.96 -14.04 5.41
CA SER A 126 17.16 -14.89 6.32
C SER A 126 16.36 -14.10 7.36
N HIS A 127 16.94 -13.03 7.91
CA HIS A 127 16.25 -12.19 8.88
C HIS A 127 15.02 -11.45 8.29
N ILE A 128 14.98 -11.20 6.98
CA ILE A 128 13.80 -10.61 6.32
C ILE A 128 12.68 -11.65 6.28
N TRP A 129 13.00 -12.89 5.91
CA TRP A 129 12.03 -13.99 5.93
C TRP A 129 11.42 -14.20 7.31
N ILE A 130 12.27 -14.26 8.34
CA ILE A 130 11.81 -14.37 9.74
C ILE A 130 10.87 -13.21 10.07
N ALA A 131 11.25 -11.97 9.75
CA ALA A 131 10.43 -10.80 10.00
C ALA A 131 9.08 -10.83 9.27
N VAL A 132 9.04 -11.29 8.02
CA VAL A 132 7.79 -11.43 7.25
C VAL A 132 6.88 -12.47 7.90
N PHE A 133 7.41 -13.63 8.28
CA PHE A 133 6.61 -14.68 8.92
C PHE A 133 6.12 -14.26 10.31
N VAL A 134 6.95 -13.60 11.10
CA VAL A 134 6.55 -13.04 12.41
C VAL A 134 5.43 -12.02 12.23
N GLY A 135 5.58 -11.09 11.27
CA GLY A 135 4.54 -10.12 10.95
C GLY A 135 3.22 -10.78 10.54
N PHE A 136 3.29 -11.81 9.68
CA PHE A 136 2.12 -12.57 9.24
C PHE A 136 1.43 -13.32 10.40
N MET A 137 2.19 -13.92 11.32
CA MET A 137 1.62 -14.52 12.54
C MET A 137 0.88 -13.48 13.38
N GLY A 138 1.44 -12.28 13.50
CA GLY A 138 0.77 -11.16 14.18
C GLY A 138 -0.58 -10.81 13.54
N ILE A 139 -0.67 -10.82 12.20
CA ILE A 139 -1.95 -10.64 11.49
C ILE A 139 -2.97 -11.72 11.85
N LEU A 140 -2.56 -12.99 11.85
CA LEU A 140 -3.46 -14.10 12.20
C LEU A 140 -3.98 -13.99 13.63
N ILE A 141 -3.16 -13.51 14.57
CA ILE A 141 -3.56 -13.26 15.96
C ILE A 141 -4.58 -12.13 16.04
N VAL A 142 -4.40 -11.03 15.29
CA VAL A 142 -5.35 -9.91 15.31
C VAL A 142 -6.68 -10.30 14.65
N LEU A 143 -6.62 -10.83 13.44
CA LEU A 143 -7.82 -11.04 12.62
C LEU A 143 -8.59 -12.31 12.95
N ARG A 144 -7.92 -13.31 13.56
CA ARG A 144 -8.50 -14.62 13.93
C ARG A 144 -9.48 -15.11 12.86
N PRO A 145 -9.02 -15.27 11.60
CA PRO A 145 -9.91 -15.73 10.55
C PRO A 145 -10.51 -17.07 10.97
N GLY A 146 -11.83 -17.21 10.80
CA GLY A 146 -12.50 -18.49 11.04
C GLY A 146 -12.07 -19.52 10.00
N PHE A 147 -12.19 -20.80 10.33
CA PHE A 147 -12.05 -21.87 9.34
C PHE A 147 -13.44 -22.13 8.74
N LYS A 148 -13.60 -21.80 7.46
CA LYS A 148 -14.74 -22.19 6.62
C LYS A 148 -14.23 -22.97 5.41
N ASP A 149 -15.13 -23.70 4.77
CA ASP A 149 -14.80 -24.43 3.56
C ASP A 149 -14.27 -23.48 2.48
N LEU A 150 -13.13 -23.88 1.89
CA LEU A 150 -12.54 -23.15 0.79
C LEU A 150 -13.50 -23.12 -0.38
N ASN A 151 -13.80 -21.92 -0.85
CA ASN A 151 -14.63 -21.68 -2.02
C ASN A 151 -13.87 -20.81 -3.04
N ILE A 152 -14.51 -20.57 -4.19
CA ILE A 152 -13.90 -19.79 -5.28
C ILE A 152 -13.55 -18.34 -4.88
N ALA A 153 -14.23 -17.77 -3.89
CA ALA A 153 -13.93 -16.42 -3.43
C ALA A 153 -12.59 -16.35 -2.69
N HIS A 154 -12.16 -17.43 -2.01
CA HIS A 154 -10.81 -17.49 -1.41
C HIS A 154 -9.73 -17.43 -2.48
N LEU A 155 -9.91 -18.18 -3.58
CA LEU A 155 -9.02 -18.13 -4.74
C LEU A 155 -9.04 -16.75 -5.39
N ALA A 156 -10.19 -16.06 -5.42
CA ALA A 156 -10.30 -14.69 -5.92
C ALA A 156 -9.48 -13.70 -5.05
N VAL A 157 -9.45 -13.86 -3.72
CA VAL A 157 -8.57 -13.06 -2.86
C VAL A 157 -7.10 -13.32 -3.17
N ILE A 158 -6.69 -14.58 -3.31
CA ILE A 158 -5.29 -14.91 -3.63
C ILE A 158 -4.90 -14.36 -5.01
N PHE A 159 -5.79 -14.47 -6.00
CA PHE A 159 -5.58 -13.97 -7.35
C PHE A 159 -5.47 -12.44 -7.39
N SER A 160 -6.41 -11.72 -6.75
CA SER A 160 -6.35 -10.26 -6.63
C SER A 160 -5.08 -9.80 -5.91
N THR A 161 -4.68 -10.51 -4.84
CA THR A 161 -3.44 -10.25 -4.09
C THR A 161 -2.21 -10.44 -4.98
N SER A 162 -2.20 -11.47 -5.84
CA SER A 162 -1.12 -11.73 -6.79
C SER A 162 -1.04 -10.63 -7.86
N LEU A 163 -2.17 -10.15 -8.37
CA LEU A 163 -2.21 -8.99 -9.28
C LEU A 163 -1.66 -7.73 -8.62
N TRP A 164 -1.96 -7.50 -7.33
CA TRP A 164 -1.39 -6.38 -6.57
C TRP A 164 0.13 -6.50 -6.41
N VAL A 165 0.64 -7.71 -6.16
CA VAL A 165 2.09 -7.99 -6.12
C VAL A 165 2.75 -7.63 -7.45
N ILE A 166 2.13 -7.98 -8.58
CA ILE A 166 2.62 -7.60 -9.92
C ILE A 166 2.62 -6.06 -10.09
N THR A 167 1.58 -5.38 -9.62
CA THR A 167 1.55 -3.90 -9.58
C THR A 167 2.73 -3.33 -8.79
N ASN A 168 3.09 -3.92 -7.65
CA ASN A 168 4.24 -3.50 -6.86
C ASN A 168 5.56 -3.67 -7.62
N LEU A 169 5.73 -4.77 -8.37
CA LEU A 169 6.90 -4.97 -9.23
C LEU A 169 6.99 -3.88 -10.30
N PHE A 170 5.89 -3.54 -10.98
CA PHE A 170 5.88 -2.45 -11.95
C PHE A 170 6.30 -1.12 -11.32
N VAL A 171 5.77 -0.79 -10.13
CA VAL A 171 6.17 0.43 -9.41
C VAL A 171 7.66 0.39 -9.08
N LYS A 172 8.18 -0.73 -8.58
CA LYS A 172 9.60 -0.88 -8.25
C LYS A 172 10.51 -0.70 -9.47
N VAL A 173 10.14 -1.24 -10.63
CA VAL A 173 10.90 -1.07 -11.88
C VAL A 173 10.82 0.36 -12.40
N MET A 174 9.65 1.00 -12.32
CA MET A 174 9.49 2.40 -12.75
C MET A 174 10.19 3.37 -11.81
N ALA A 175 10.15 3.14 -10.50
CA ALA A 175 10.74 4.01 -9.48
C ALA A 175 12.27 4.19 -9.62
N ARG A 176 12.94 3.34 -10.40
CA ARG A 176 14.37 3.47 -10.75
C ARG A 176 14.65 4.63 -11.72
N THR A 177 13.69 5.03 -12.54
CA THR A 177 13.88 6.00 -13.63
C THR A 177 12.83 7.11 -13.66
N GLU A 178 11.63 6.82 -13.18
CA GLU A 178 10.47 7.71 -13.24
C GLU A 178 10.30 8.46 -11.91
N ARG A 179 9.75 9.67 -11.98
CA ARG A 179 9.40 10.43 -10.78
C ARG A 179 8.18 9.81 -10.11
N PRO A 180 8.11 9.78 -8.76
CA PRO A 180 6.92 9.30 -8.05
C PRO A 180 5.63 9.98 -8.50
N GLN A 181 5.67 11.28 -8.77
CA GLN A 181 4.51 12.04 -9.27
C GLN A 181 4.04 11.54 -10.64
N THR A 182 4.96 11.28 -11.57
CA THR A 182 4.66 10.74 -12.91
C THR A 182 4.03 9.35 -12.81
N ILE A 183 4.59 8.49 -11.96
CA ILE A 183 4.04 7.17 -11.64
C ILE A 183 2.58 7.28 -11.20
N VAL A 184 2.26 8.16 -10.25
CA VAL A 184 0.90 8.27 -9.70
C VAL A 184 -0.06 9.02 -10.63
N ALA A 185 0.41 10.04 -11.36
CA ALA A 185 -0.42 10.77 -12.32
C ALA A 185 -0.93 9.85 -13.44
N TYR A 186 -0.04 9.06 -14.05
CA TYR A 186 -0.45 8.08 -15.06
C TYR A 186 -1.37 6.98 -14.50
N MET A 187 -1.13 6.51 -13.27
CA MET A 187 -2.04 5.56 -12.62
C MET A 187 -3.45 6.12 -12.55
N SER A 188 -3.56 7.32 -11.99
CA SER A 188 -4.85 7.98 -11.75
C SER A 188 -5.55 8.24 -13.08
N LEU A 189 -4.81 8.66 -14.11
CA LEU A 189 -5.34 8.94 -15.45
C LEU A 189 -5.94 7.69 -16.09
N VAL A 190 -5.13 6.63 -16.19
CA VAL A 190 -5.55 5.39 -16.85
C VAL A 190 -6.66 4.71 -16.04
N MET A 191 -6.54 4.64 -14.72
CA MET A 191 -7.59 4.06 -13.88
C MET A 191 -8.89 4.87 -13.94
N PHE A 192 -8.83 6.20 -13.97
CA PHE A 192 -10.02 7.04 -14.14
C PHE A 192 -10.73 6.70 -15.45
N ILE A 193 -10.03 6.74 -16.58
CA ILE A 193 -10.60 6.46 -17.91
C ILE A 193 -11.25 5.07 -17.95
N ILE A 194 -10.54 4.04 -17.49
CA ILE A 194 -11.06 2.66 -17.51
C ILE A 194 -12.24 2.49 -16.55
N SER A 195 -12.27 3.21 -15.42
CA SER A 195 -13.34 3.08 -14.43
C SER A 195 -14.67 3.72 -14.84
N ILE A 196 -14.67 4.68 -15.78
CA ILE A 196 -15.89 5.38 -16.24
C ILE A 196 -17.02 4.42 -16.64
N PRO A 197 -16.84 3.49 -17.61
CA PRO A 197 -17.93 2.63 -18.06
C PRO A 197 -18.52 1.76 -16.93
N PHE A 198 -17.71 1.34 -15.96
CA PHE A 198 -18.17 0.56 -14.81
C PHE A 198 -18.91 1.40 -13.76
N ALA A 199 -18.60 2.69 -13.68
CA ALA A 199 -19.19 3.61 -12.72
C ALA A 199 -20.50 4.25 -13.21
N LEU A 200 -20.68 4.39 -14.54
CA LEU A 200 -21.86 5.02 -15.16
C LEU A 200 -23.21 4.53 -14.58
N PRO A 201 -23.45 3.20 -14.38
CA PRO A 201 -24.73 2.72 -13.85
C PRO A 201 -24.99 3.10 -12.39
N TYR A 202 -23.95 3.48 -11.66
CA TYR A 202 -23.99 3.71 -10.22
C TYR A 202 -23.76 5.17 -9.84
N MET A 203 -23.74 6.07 -10.82
CA MET A 203 -23.57 7.51 -10.56
C MET A 203 -24.75 8.03 -9.75
N LYS A 204 -24.44 8.71 -8.66
CA LYS A 204 -25.42 9.29 -7.75
C LYS A 204 -25.02 10.73 -7.42
N PRO A 205 -25.98 11.65 -7.21
CA PRO A 205 -25.68 12.98 -6.70
C PRO A 205 -24.88 12.90 -5.39
N ILE A 206 -23.91 13.81 -5.25
CA ILE A 206 -23.01 13.88 -4.11
C ILE A 206 -23.33 15.17 -3.35
N ASN A 207 -23.66 15.05 -2.06
CA ASN A 207 -23.78 16.21 -1.18
C ASN A 207 -22.39 16.81 -0.87
N PHE A 208 -22.36 17.98 -0.24
CA PHE A 208 -21.08 18.66 0.04
C PHE A 208 -20.15 17.84 0.96
N GLU A 209 -20.72 17.15 1.96
CA GLU A 209 -19.95 16.30 2.88
C GLU A 209 -19.24 15.15 2.15
N ASN A 210 -19.99 14.37 1.35
CA ASN A 210 -19.43 13.27 0.57
C ASN A 210 -18.44 13.77 -0.48
N PHE A 211 -18.64 14.98 -1.03
CA PHE A 211 -17.66 15.62 -1.91
C PHE A 211 -16.33 15.85 -1.19
N CYS A 212 -16.34 16.36 0.05
CA CYS A 212 -15.14 16.51 0.86
C CYS A 212 -14.46 15.16 1.13
N TYR A 213 -15.23 14.11 1.43
CA TYR A 213 -14.67 12.76 1.59
C TYR A 213 -14.04 12.21 0.31
N PHE A 214 -14.67 12.40 -0.86
CA PHE A 214 -14.08 11.99 -2.14
C PHE A 214 -12.80 12.77 -2.49
N ALA A 215 -12.78 14.08 -2.22
CA ALA A 215 -11.57 14.89 -2.37
C ALA A 215 -10.46 14.41 -1.43
N ALA A 216 -10.77 14.17 -0.15
CA ALA A 216 -9.81 13.60 0.79
C ALA A 216 -9.32 12.21 0.35
N LEU A 217 -10.21 11.35 -0.15
CA LEU A 217 -9.88 10.03 -0.67
C LEU A 217 -8.88 10.10 -1.84
N GLY A 218 -9.09 11.02 -2.79
CA GLY A 218 -8.18 11.28 -3.90
C GLY A 218 -6.80 11.77 -3.44
N LEU A 219 -6.77 12.72 -2.50
CA LEU A 219 -5.52 13.26 -1.95
C LEU A 219 -4.72 12.19 -1.19
N VAL A 220 -5.37 11.48 -0.28
CA VAL A 220 -4.75 10.42 0.54
C VAL A 220 -4.30 9.26 -0.35
N SER A 221 -5.04 8.95 -1.42
CA SER A 221 -4.62 8.01 -2.46
C SER A 221 -3.31 8.44 -3.10
N ASN A 222 -3.19 9.70 -3.52
CA ASN A 222 -1.95 10.21 -4.08
C ASN A 222 -0.79 10.11 -3.10
N LEU A 223 -0.99 10.53 -1.85
CA LEU A 223 0.04 10.45 -0.81
C LEU A 223 0.51 9.01 -0.60
N THR A 224 -0.42 8.07 -0.46
CA THR A 224 -0.13 6.63 -0.32
C THR A 224 0.79 6.15 -1.44
N HIS A 225 0.40 6.36 -2.70
CA HIS A 225 1.14 5.85 -3.86
C HIS A 225 2.45 6.62 -4.11
N ILE A 226 2.53 7.90 -3.78
CA ILE A 226 3.77 8.69 -3.87
C ILE A 226 4.78 8.19 -2.86
N PHE A 227 4.37 7.97 -1.60
CA PHE A 227 5.27 7.46 -0.55
C PHE A 227 5.69 6.01 -0.83
N MET A 228 4.78 5.18 -1.35
CA MET A 228 5.12 3.84 -1.85
C MET A 228 6.20 3.90 -2.94
N SER A 229 6.02 4.77 -3.94
CA SER A 229 7.00 4.90 -5.03
C SER A 229 8.35 5.44 -4.54
N ARG A 230 8.34 6.40 -3.59
CA ARG A 230 9.57 6.90 -2.95
C ARG A 230 10.29 5.83 -2.13
N SER A 231 9.54 4.99 -1.43
CA SER A 231 10.08 3.84 -0.70
C SER A 231 10.78 2.89 -1.68
N PHE A 232 10.08 2.43 -2.73
CA PHE A 232 10.62 1.46 -3.68
C PHE A 232 11.79 2.00 -4.52
N ALA A 233 11.89 3.33 -4.69
CA ALA A 233 13.05 3.97 -5.31
C ALA A 233 14.31 3.88 -4.45
N LYS A 234 14.17 3.82 -3.12
CA LYS A 234 15.27 3.87 -2.16
C LYS A 234 15.76 2.51 -1.70
N VAL A 235 14.87 1.52 -1.63
CA VAL A 235 15.19 0.24 -1.00
C VAL A 235 14.60 -0.93 -1.77
N ASP A 236 15.23 -2.09 -1.63
CA ASP A 236 14.74 -3.37 -2.13
C ASP A 236 13.29 -3.62 -1.68
N LEU A 237 12.50 -4.17 -2.58
CA LEU A 237 11.08 -4.39 -2.36
C LEU A 237 10.87 -5.36 -1.20
N SER A 238 11.70 -6.41 -1.11
CA SER A 238 11.69 -7.38 -0.01
C SER A 238 11.96 -6.77 1.38
N LEU A 239 12.77 -5.71 1.46
CA LEU A 239 13.18 -5.10 2.73
C LEU A 239 12.02 -4.41 3.46
N VAL A 240 11.05 -3.88 2.72
CA VAL A 240 9.92 -3.13 3.30
C VAL A 240 8.72 -4.00 3.67
N GLN A 241 8.67 -5.25 3.19
CA GLN A 241 7.52 -6.15 3.38
C GLN A 241 7.14 -6.40 4.85
N PRO A 242 8.07 -6.56 5.80
CA PRO A 242 7.71 -6.68 7.22
C PRO A 242 7.03 -5.44 7.79
N PHE A 243 7.32 -4.25 7.23
CA PHE A 243 6.72 -3.00 7.67
C PHE A 243 5.30 -2.82 7.12
N ASP A 244 4.94 -3.48 6.01
CA ASP A 244 3.56 -3.42 5.46
C ASP A 244 2.51 -3.97 6.42
N PHE A 245 2.89 -4.86 7.34
CA PHE A 245 2.01 -5.35 8.39
C PHE A 245 1.62 -4.25 9.40
N THR A 246 2.44 -3.20 9.58
CA THR A 246 2.13 -2.07 10.47
C THR A 246 0.88 -1.31 10.03
N ARG A 247 0.48 -1.43 8.75
CA ARG A 247 -0.79 -0.92 8.25
C ARG A 247 -1.97 -1.45 9.06
N LEU A 248 -1.95 -2.71 9.53
CA LEU A 248 -3.06 -3.23 10.35
C LEU A 248 -3.18 -2.44 11.66
N ILE A 249 -2.06 -2.14 12.30
CA ILE A 249 -2.01 -1.35 13.55
C ILE A 249 -2.63 0.03 13.32
N PHE A 250 -2.21 0.74 12.27
CA PHE A 250 -2.79 2.05 11.94
C PHE A 250 -4.28 1.95 11.60
N THR A 251 -4.70 0.95 10.83
CA THR A 251 -6.11 0.74 10.47
C THR A 251 -6.95 0.49 11.71
N THR A 252 -6.49 -0.33 12.66
CA THR A 252 -7.22 -0.60 13.90
C THR A 252 -7.30 0.63 14.80
N ILE A 253 -6.22 1.41 14.94
CA ILE A 253 -6.24 2.67 15.70
C ILE A 253 -7.25 3.65 15.09
N ILE A 254 -7.22 3.82 13.76
CA ILE A 254 -8.17 4.70 13.08
C ILE A 254 -9.61 4.17 13.24
N ALA A 255 -9.81 2.86 13.16
CA ALA A 255 -11.14 2.28 13.31
C ALA A 255 -11.71 2.44 14.72
N TYR A 256 -10.87 2.36 15.76
CA TYR A 256 -11.26 2.68 17.14
C TYR A 256 -11.78 4.13 17.25
N PHE A 257 -11.02 5.11 16.74
CA PHE A 257 -11.40 6.52 16.86
C PHE A 257 -12.57 6.93 15.94
N THR A 258 -12.68 6.35 14.75
CA THR A 258 -13.66 6.77 13.74
C THR A 258 -14.95 5.95 13.77
N PHE A 259 -14.87 4.66 14.08
CA PHE A 259 -16.01 3.74 14.06
C PHE A 259 -16.38 3.17 15.43
N GLY A 260 -15.63 3.53 16.50
CA GLY A 260 -15.89 3.04 17.85
C GLY A 260 -15.61 1.54 18.03
N GLU A 261 -14.81 0.93 17.16
CA GLU A 261 -14.45 -0.49 17.26
C GLU A 261 -13.60 -0.75 18.51
N ILE A 262 -13.88 -1.82 19.25
CA ILE A 262 -13.17 -2.14 20.48
C ILE A 262 -11.81 -2.78 20.15
N ILE A 263 -10.73 -2.24 20.74
CA ILE A 263 -9.42 -2.87 20.73
C ILE A 263 -9.40 -3.91 21.82
N ASP A 264 -9.51 -5.18 21.44
CA ASP A 264 -9.43 -6.28 22.38
C ASP A 264 -7.98 -6.71 22.66
N PHE A 265 -7.84 -7.62 23.62
CA PHE A 265 -6.56 -8.15 24.06
C PHE A 265 -5.73 -8.79 22.92
N TRP A 266 -6.39 -9.44 21.96
CA TRP A 266 -5.71 -10.12 20.85
C TRP A 266 -5.19 -9.14 19.81
N VAL A 267 -5.90 -8.02 19.59
CA VAL A 267 -5.38 -6.91 18.78
C VAL A 267 -4.06 -6.40 19.35
N VAL A 268 -3.97 -6.23 20.67
CA VAL A 268 -2.75 -5.74 21.34
C VAL A 268 -1.60 -6.73 21.18
N ILE A 269 -1.82 -8.02 21.47
CA ILE A 269 -0.79 -9.06 21.30
C ILE A 269 -0.32 -9.13 19.85
N GLY A 270 -1.25 -9.25 18.90
CA GLY A 270 -0.90 -9.34 17.49
C GLY A 270 -0.14 -8.11 16.99
N SER A 271 -0.50 -6.92 17.47
CA SER A 271 0.24 -5.68 17.17
C SER A 271 1.67 -5.69 17.71
N MET A 272 1.89 -6.20 18.93
CA MET A 272 3.24 -6.37 19.48
C MET A 272 4.08 -7.35 18.65
N VAL A 273 3.47 -8.45 18.20
CA VAL A 273 4.12 -9.44 17.33
C VAL A 273 4.50 -8.80 15.98
N ILE A 274 3.59 -8.03 15.36
CA ILE A 274 3.88 -7.27 14.12
C ILE A 274 5.08 -6.34 14.31
N LEU A 275 5.11 -5.56 15.40
CA LEU A 275 6.20 -4.63 15.68
C LEU A 275 7.53 -5.36 15.91
N SER A 276 7.50 -6.51 16.59
CA SER A 276 8.72 -7.33 16.79
C SER A 276 9.33 -7.78 15.45
N GLY A 277 8.50 -8.18 14.47
CA GLY A 277 8.93 -8.50 13.12
C GLY A 277 9.61 -7.32 12.42
N ALA A 278 9.01 -6.13 12.50
CA ALA A 278 9.58 -4.91 11.93
C ALA A 278 10.95 -4.57 12.55
N ILE A 279 11.12 -4.74 13.86
CA ILE A 279 12.37 -4.47 14.58
C ILE A 279 13.51 -5.40 14.13
N ILE A 280 13.23 -6.66 13.78
CA ILE A 280 14.23 -7.64 13.31
C ILE A 280 14.99 -7.12 12.07
N VAL A 281 14.34 -6.33 11.21
CA VAL A 281 14.95 -5.82 9.97
C VAL A 281 15.73 -4.53 10.17
N ILE A 282 15.48 -3.79 11.26
CA ILE A 282 16.18 -2.53 11.52
C ILE A 282 17.68 -2.83 11.70
N PRO A 283 18.57 -2.18 10.93
CA PRO A 283 20.01 -2.40 11.06
C PRO A 283 20.45 -2.10 12.50
N LYS A 284 20.99 -3.11 13.19
CA LYS A 284 21.68 -2.89 14.46
C LYS A 284 22.85 -1.96 14.16
N ARG A 285 22.85 -0.76 14.73
CA ARG A 285 23.97 0.17 14.63
C ARG A 285 25.17 -0.55 15.23
N ASN A 286 26.11 -0.99 14.40
CA ASN A 286 27.32 -1.65 14.88
C ASN A 286 28.07 -0.64 15.77
N ALA A 287 28.11 -0.91 17.08
CA ALA A 287 28.88 -0.16 18.07
C ALA A 287 30.41 -0.20 17.82
N ARG A 288 30.87 -0.82 16.72
CA ARG A 288 32.28 -0.92 16.33
C ARG A 288 32.91 0.41 15.89
N LEU A 289 32.14 1.47 15.66
CA LEU A 289 32.68 2.80 15.34
C LEU A 289 33.10 3.61 16.59
N LEU A 290 32.88 3.10 17.80
CA LEU A 290 33.32 3.75 19.05
C LEU A 290 34.61 3.13 19.63
N GLN A 291 35.15 2.06 19.04
CA GLN A 291 36.38 1.41 19.53
C GLN A 291 37.65 1.77 18.75
N THR A 292 37.54 2.37 17.56
CA THR A 292 38.73 2.79 16.76
C THR A 292 39.18 4.23 17.03
N GLY A 293 38.51 4.97 17.93
CA GLY A 293 38.87 6.34 18.28
C GLY A 293 39.89 6.49 19.42
N ASN A 294 40.38 5.39 20.01
CA ASN A 294 41.12 5.44 21.29
C ASN A 294 42.50 4.74 21.25
N ILE A 295 43.16 4.66 20.09
CA ILE A 295 44.50 4.04 19.97
C ILE A 295 45.61 5.04 19.59
N ASN A 296 45.30 6.31 19.31
CA ASN A 296 46.32 7.30 18.94
C ASN A 296 46.22 8.60 19.78
N SER A 297 46.35 8.49 21.10
CA SER A 297 46.63 9.65 21.98
C SER A 297 47.64 9.27 23.05
#